data_AF-A0A3B8Q500-F1
#
_entry.id   AF-A0A3B8Q500-F1
#
_cell.length_a   1.000
_cell.length_b   1.000
_cell.length_c   1.000
_cell.angle_alpha   90.00
_cell.angle_beta   90.00
_cell.angle_gamma   90.00
#
_symmetry.space_group_name_H-M   'P 1'
#
loop_
_entity.id
_entity.type
_entity.pdbx_description
1 polymer ?
#
loop_
_entity_poly.entity_id
_entity_poly.type
_entity_poly.pdbx_seq_one_letter_code
_entity_poly.pdbx_strand_id
1 'polypeptide(L)'
;MNRFCYLLLTLVTLASRPNAASGPNAQFDLESFARLPVVFNGRHQPVDSLAANSLVQIRERRKANLEPWKDWNEKPRVINASEWLATVAMRPEEADAWPVFRINHPDLISLLKLPHADKTQRQDGKHYSWNQLEPGFKEIEDQAKRILEDKKKKDASQRNAFDHAVLQLRNALTLYLRLKNSVHPQDTTNFVTELAEFEAAIPAGVAAARDQQSGRAYNTNALERLLRFASRYDVTQQMQTPLVIPPPPSKTSEDWSRIGEVLLSHIRDEPLPEAVGSWAAMSAAFRNGQAADFNAAVVGYRQQLARNPVVAPDLAKASREVLFNRMAPFYNTIPLYVVAFLLSCFYWFNFAEWARKTALWLIMVAFVIHTAGLIFRMTLEGRPPVTNLHSSSIFIGRGAVGLRLILEELLRHAIGLVVWSTLR
;
A
#
# COMPACT_ATOMS: atom_id res chain seq x y z
N MET A 1 32.56 26.45 0.09
CA MET A 1 31.47 26.16 1.05
C MET A 1 30.07 26.47 0.51
N ASN A 2 29.87 27.56 -0.26
CA ASN A 2 28.53 27.94 -0.75
C ASN A 2 27.94 27.11 -1.90
N ARG A 3 28.72 26.37 -2.71
CA ARG A 3 28.18 25.63 -3.87
C ARG A 3 27.53 24.28 -3.53
N PHE A 4 27.84 23.71 -2.35
CA PHE A 4 27.33 22.39 -1.93
C PHE A 4 25.93 22.47 -1.29
N CYS A 5 25.59 23.61 -0.66
CA CYS A 5 24.25 23.85 -0.10
C CYS A 5 23.17 24.02 -1.18
N TYR A 6 23.53 24.60 -2.35
CA TYR A 6 22.59 24.75 -3.46
C TYR A 6 22.23 23.40 -4.10
N LEU A 7 23.17 22.43 -4.15
CA LEU A 7 22.93 21.10 -4.73
C LEU A 7 21.95 20.26 -3.89
N LEU A 8 22.00 20.39 -2.56
CA LEU A 8 21.07 19.74 -1.63
C LEU A 8 19.67 20.40 -1.65
N LEU A 9 19.59 21.72 -1.80
CA LEU A 9 18.30 22.41 -1.96
C LEU A 9 17.63 22.14 -3.31
N THR A 10 18.41 21.93 -4.38
CA THR A 10 17.85 21.57 -5.71
C THR A 10 17.30 20.15 -5.76
N LEU A 11 17.83 19.22 -4.96
CA LEU A 11 17.30 17.85 -4.87
C LEU A 11 15.98 17.75 -4.08
N VAL A 12 15.71 18.70 -3.17
CA VAL A 12 14.48 18.76 -2.39
C VAL A 12 13.35 19.49 -3.14
N THR A 13 13.68 20.38 -4.09
CA THR A 13 12.70 21.24 -4.78
C THR A 13 12.13 20.64 -6.08
N LEU A 14 12.64 19.51 -6.58
CA LEU A 14 12.05 18.83 -7.75
C LEU A 14 10.87 17.88 -7.43
N ALA A 15 10.48 17.72 -6.17
CA ALA A 15 9.50 16.70 -5.75
C ALA A 15 8.02 17.15 -5.73
N SER A 16 7.67 18.31 -6.27
CA SER A 16 6.27 18.77 -6.28
C SER A 16 5.98 19.73 -7.43
N ARG A 17 5.83 19.19 -8.63
CA ARG A 17 4.94 19.79 -9.63
C ARG A 17 3.72 18.88 -9.73
N PRO A 18 2.53 19.29 -9.25
CA PRO A 18 1.32 18.58 -9.60
C PRO A 18 1.19 18.68 -11.13
N ASN A 19 1.21 17.54 -11.81
CA ASN A 19 0.84 17.43 -13.21
C ASN A 19 -0.67 17.65 -13.31
N ALA A 20 -1.11 18.89 -13.14
CA ALA A 20 -2.46 19.31 -13.49
C ALA A 20 -2.49 19.63 -14.98
N ALA A 21 -2.27 18.61 -15.82
CA ALA A 21 -2.63 18.73 -17.23
C ALA A 21 -4.17 18.68 -17.29
N SER A 22 -4.82 19.83 -17.46
CA SER A 22 -6.24 19.90 -17.80
C SER A 22 -6.39 19.78 -19.31
N GLY A 23 -7.35 18.98 -19.80
CA GLY A 23 -7.63 18.81 -21.23
C GLY A 23 -7.77 17.33 -21.66
N PRO A 24 -7.92 17.06 -22.97
CA PRO A 24 -8.16 15.71 -23.51
C PRO A 24 -7.02 14.70 -23.28
N ASN A 25 -5.85 15.18 -22.84
CA ASN A 25 -4.67 14.36 -22.48
C ASN A 25 -4.41 14.32 -20.97
N ALA A 26 -5.40 14.66 -20.13
CA ALA A 26 -5.25 14.60 -18.68
C ALA A 26 -4.84 13.18 -18.26
N GLN A 27 -3.82 13.08 -17.41
CA GLN A 27 -3.45 11.83 -16.75
C GLN A 27 -4.16 11.73 -15.41
N PHE A 28 -4.37 10.51 -14.93
CA PHE A 28 -4.92 10.28 -13.60
C PHE A 28 -3.98 10.87 -12.53
N ASP A 29 -4.51 11.72 -11.64
CA ASP A 29 -3.82 12.27 -10.48
C ASP A 29 -3.79 11.24 -9.35
N LEU A 30 -3.00 10.20 -9.59
CA LEU A 30 -2.74 9.13 -8.63
C LEU A 30 -1.90 9.60 -7.44
N GLU A 31 -1.36 10.82 -7.50
CA GLU A 31 -0.66 11.46 -6.39
C GLU A 31 -1.63 12.00 -5.35
N SER A 32 -2.67 12.71 -5.77
CA SER A 32 -3.70 13.18 -4.85
C SER A 32 -4.52 12.01 -4.29
N PHE A 33 -4.79 10.99 -5.11
CA PHE A 33 -5.43 9.74 -4.67
C PHE A 33 -4.58 9.00 -3.63
N ALA A 34 -3.27 8.88 -3.86
CA ALA A 34 -2.32 8.25 -2.93
C ALA A 34 -2.36 8.85 -1.52
N ARG A 35 -2.73 10.13 -1.39
CA ARG A 35 -2.79 10.87 -0.11
C ARG A 35 -4.14 10.78 0.60
N LEU A 36 -5.13 10.06 0.07
CA LEU A 36 -6.40 9.84 0.77
C LEU A 36 -6.15 9.00 2.03
N PRO A 37 -6.66 9.40 3.20
CA PRO A 37 -6.56 8.62 4.43
C PRO A 37 -7.52 7.43 4.40
N VAL A 38 -7.05 6.30 4.91
CA VAL A 38 -7.81 5.06 5.13
C VAL A 38 -7.34 4.41 6.43
N VAL A 39 -8.15 3.49 6.97
CA VAL A 39 -7.76 2.68 8.13
C VAL A 39 -7.71 1.21 7.74
N PHE A 40 -6.59 0.56 8.06
CA PHE A 40 -6.43 -0.88 7.84
C PHE A 40 -5.58 -1.48 8.95
N ASN A 41 -6.02 -2.62 9.50
CA ASN A 41 -5.43 -3.24 10.69
C ASN A 41 -5.23 -2.25 11.86
N GLY A 42 -6.22 -1.39 12.10
CA GLY A 42 -6.17 -0.35 13.14
C GLY A 42 -5.24 0.83 12.85
N ARG A 43 -4.60 0.88 11.68
CA ARG A 43 -3.64 1.93 11.32
C ARG A 43 -4.24 2.95 10.36
N HIS A 44 -4.33 4.20 10.82
CA HIS A 44 -4.59 5.39 10.00
C HIS A 44 -3.37 5.68 9.12
N GLN A 45 -3.55 5.56 7.81
CA GLN A 45 -2.47 5.65 6.82
C GLN A 45 -2.99 6.18 5.47
N PRO A 46 -2.12 6.70 4.60
CA PRO A 46 -2.50 6.99 3.22
C PRO A 46 -2.75 5.71 2.41
N VAL A 47 -3.57 5.83 1.36
CA VAL A 47 -3.74 4.81 0.32
C VAL A 47 -2.40 4.31 -0.23
N ASP A 48 -1.42 5.20 -0.43
CA ASP A 48 -0.05 4.83 -0.84
C ASP A 48 0.59 3.78 0.07
N SER A 49 0.50 3.98 1.38
CA SER A 49 1.11 3.08 2.35
C SER A 49 0.34 1.77 2.46
N LEU A 50 -0.99 1.81 2.41
CA LEU A 50 -1.81 0.59 2.31
C LEU A 50 -1.37 -0.23 1.10
N ALA A 51 -1.26 0.40 -0.06
CA ALA A 51 -0.86 -0.24 -1.30
C ALA A 51 0.56 -0.81 -1.24
N ALA A 52 1.54 0.00 -0.82
CA ALA A 52 2.94 -0.38 -0.80
C ALA A 52 3.22 -1.52 0.20
N ASN A 53 2.59 -1.47 1.38
CA ASN A 53 2.72 -2.53 2.39
C ASN A 53 2.01 -3.82 1.95
N SER A 54 0.92 -3.70 1.17
CA SER A 54 0.25 -4.86 0.58
C SER A 54 1.10 -5.51 -0.51
N LEU A 55 1.71 -4.72 -1.39
CA LEU A 55 2.66 -5.23 -2.38
C LEU A 55 3.88 -5.88 -1.71
N VAL A 56 4.38 -5.37 -0.59
CA VAL A 56 5.45 -6.07 0.15
C VAL A 56 5.01 -7.46 0.60
N GLN A 57 3.77 -7.64 1.06
CA GLN A 57 3.25 -8.95 1.46
C GLN A 57 3.00 -9.89 0.26
N ILE A 58 2.53 -9.35 -0.86
CA ILE A 58 2.17 -10.12 -2.06
C ILE A 58 3.41 -10.46 -2.91
N ARG A 59 4.40 -9.56 -2.96
CA ARG A 59 5.51 -9.60 -3.94
C ARG A 59 6.88 -9.19 -3.42
N GLU A 60 7.02 -8.98 -2.11
CA GLU A 60 8.28 -8.60 -1.42
C GLU A 60 8.84 -7.22 -1.80
N ARG A 61 8.13 -6.45 -2.63
CA ARG A 61 8.57 -5.16 -3.16
C ARG A 61 7.43 -4.15 -3.13
N ARG A 62 7.76 -2.87 -2.97
CA ARG A 62 6.79 -1.78 -2.85
C ARG A 62 6.14 -1.32 -4.15
N LYS A 63 6.68 -1.72 -5.31
CA LYS A 63 6.17 -1.40 -6.66
C LYS A 63 5.77 -2.68 -7.36
N ALA A 64 4.86 -2.63 -8.32
CA ALA A 64 4.47 -3.79 -9.12
C ALA A 64 5.21 -3.80 -10.45
N ASN A 65 6.02 -4.84 -10.71
CA ASN A 65 6.57 -5.10 -12.03
C ASN A 65 5.57 -5.96 -12.80
N LEU A 66 4.98 -5.41 -13.85
CA LEU A 66 3.97 -6.08 -14.67
C LEU A 66 4.58 -6.91 -15.80
N GLU A 67 5.89 -6.77 -16.03
CA GLU A 67 6.64 -7.52 -17.03
C GLU A 67 7.90 -8.16 -16.40
N PRO A 68 7.75 -9.03 -15.38
CA PRO A 68 8.87 -9.62 -14.66
C PRO A 68 9.75 -10.56 -15.50
N TRP A 69 9.29 -10.98 -16.68
CA TRP A 69 10.05 -11.78 -17.64
C TRP A 69 11.08 -10.97 -18.45
N LYS A 70 11.00 -9.63 -18.43
CA LYS A 70 11.96 -8.73 -19.09
C LYS A 70 13.14 -8.42 -18.17
N ASP A 71 14.32 -8.32 -18.76
CA ASP A 71 15.53 -7.88 -18.07
C ASP A 71 15.50 -6.37 -17.79
N TRP A 72 16.31 -5.90 -16.84
CA TRP A 72 16.30 -4.50 -16.40
C TRP A 72 16.61 -3.49 -17.53
N ASN A 73 17.38 -3.90 -18.55
CA ASN A 73 17.75 -3.11 -19.71
C ASN A 73 16.63 -3.01 -20.75
N GLU A 74 15.63 -3.89 -20.71
CA GLU A 74 14.46 -3.90 -21.58
C GLU A 74 13.34 -2.97 -21.10
N LYS A 75 13.58 -2.21 -20.01
CA LYS A 75 12.65 -1.25 -19.41
C LYS A 75 11.27 -1.89 -19.13
N PRO A 76 11.20 -2.90 -18.24
CA PRO A 76 9.94 -3.52 -17.88
C PRO A 76 8.94 -2.49 -17.35
N ARG A 77 7.65 -2.66 -17.66
CA ARG A 77 6.59 -1.83 -17.11
C ARG A 77 6.48 -2.04 -15.60
N VAL A 78 6.97 -1.07 -14.83
CA VAL A 78 6.88 -1.03 -13.36
C VAL A 78 5.98 0.12 -12.95
N ILE A 79 4.90 -0.18 -12.23
CA ILE A 79 3.93 0.81 -11.75
C ILE A 79 4.09 1.09 -10.25
N ASN A 80 3.68 2.28 -9.82
CA ASN A 80 3.70 2.65 -8.41
C ASN A 80 2.58 1.96 -7.62
N ALA A 81 2.71 1.94 -6.30
CA ALA A 81 1.77 1.22 -5.44
C ALA A 81 0.33 1.75 -5.55
N SER A 82 0.13 3.07 -5.56
CA SER A 82 -1.20 3.67 -5.65
C SER A 82 -1.90 3.38 -6.98
N GLU A 83 -1.16 3.35 -8.10
CA GLU A 83 -1.68 2.92 -9.41
C GLU A 83 -2.16 1.47 -9.38
N TRP A 84 -1.34 0.60 -8.79
CA TRP A 84 -1.69 -0.80 -8.61
C TRP A 84 -2.97 -0.96 -7.78
N LEU A 85 -3.06 -0.30 -6.62
CA LEU A 85 -4.23 -0.42 -5.75
C LEU A 85 -5.49 0.20 -6.35
N ALA A 86 -5.37 1.34 -7.05
CA ALA A 86 -6.50 1.92 -7.78
C ALA A 86 -7.07 0.92 -8.79
N THR A 87 -6.19 0.25 -9.55
CA THR A 87 -6.62 -0.74 -10.54
C THR A 87 -7.20 -1.99 -9.87
N VAL A 88 -6.58 -2.51 -8.81
CA VAL A 88 -7.14 -3.65 -8.05
C VAL A 88 -8.54 -3.36 -7.52
N ALA A 89 -8.79 -2.15 -7.03
CA ALA A 89 -10.05 -1.79 -6.39
C ALA A 89 -11.14 -1.31 -7.37
N MET A 90 -10.77 -0.80 -8.56
CA MET A 90 -11.71 -0.13 -9.49
C MET A 90 -11.78 -0.80 -10.87
N ARG A 91 -10.77 -1.60 -11.25
CA ARG A 91 -10.71 -2.40 -12.48
C ARG A 91 -10.06 -3.77 -12.20
N PRO A 92 -10.63 -4.57 -11.29
CA PRO A 92 -10.03 -5.82 -10.90
C PRO A 92 -9.77 -6.77 -12.07
N GLU A 93 -10.63 -6.79 -13.09
CA GLU A 93 -10.44 -7.61 -14.27
C GLU A 93 -9.13 -7.33 -15.03
N GLU A 94 -8.65 -6.08 -14.99
CA GLU A 94 -7.34 -5.70 -15.54
C GLU A 94 -6.22 -6.15 -14.60
N ALA A 95 -6.38 -5.91 -13.30
CA ALA A 95 -5.37 -6.21 -12.30
C ALA A 95 -5.15 -7.72 -12.09
N ASP A 96 -6.19 -8.54 -12.25
CA ASP A 96 -6.16 -9.97 -12.04
C ASP A 96 -5.29 -10.72 -13.06
N ALA A 97 -5.00 -10.09 -14.21
CA ALA A 97 -4.09 -10.58 -15.22
C ALA A 97 -2.61 -10.25 -14.93
N TRP A 98 -2.32 -9.40 -13.94
CA TRP A 98 -0.96 -8.96 -13.67
C TRP A 98 -0.17 -9.95 -12.82
N PRO A 99 1.09 -10.26 -13.17
CA PRO A 99 1.94 -11.20 -12.43
C PRO A 99 2.48 -10.56 -11.14
N VAL A 100 1.63 -10.39 -10.14
CA VAL A 100 1.99 -9.73 -8.88
C VAL A 100 2.31 -10.71 -7.77
N PHE A 101 1.75 -11.92 -7.75
CA PHE A 101 1.97 -12.89 -6.67
C PHE A 101 3.31 -13.58 -6.81
N ARG A 102 4.22 -13.32 -5.88
CA ARG A 102 5.53 -13.96 -5.87
C ARG A 102 5.45 -15.31 -5.16
N ILE A 103 5.85 -16.38 -5.84
CA ILE A 103 5.95 -17.73 -5.28
C ILE A 103 7.36 -18.26 -5.55
N ASN A 104 8.10 -18.53 -4.47
CA ASN A 104 9.50 -18.98 -4.56
C ASN A 104 9.65 -20.49 -4.28
N HIS A 105 8.62 -21.17 -3.79
CA HIS A 105 8.71 -22.56 -3.36
C HIS A 105 8.42 -23.53 -4.53
N PRO A 106 9.39 -24.35 -4.97
CA PRO A 106 9.23 -25.20 -6.16
C PRO A 106 8.11 -26.23 -6.00
N ASP A 107 7.99 -26.88 -4.84
CA ASP A 107 6.92 -27.86 -4.63
C ASP A 107 5.52 -27.25 -4.68
N LEU A 108 5.37 -25.99 -4.27
CA LEU A 108 4.09 -25.27 -4.36
C LEU A 108 3.77 -24.91 -5.82
N ILE A 109 4.78 -24.48 -6.58
CA ILE A 109 4.64 -24.23 -8.03
C ILE A 109 4.20 -25.51 -8.74
N SER A 110 4.85 -26.64 -8.45
CA SER A 110 4.52 -27.95 -9.01
C SER A 110 3.12 -28.43 -8.58
N LEU A 111 2.78 -28.29 -7.29
CA LEU A 111 1.47 -28.67 -6.75
C LEU A 111 0.33 -27.92 -7.46
N LEU A 112 0.52 -26.60 -7.65
CA LEU A 112 -0.46 -25.73 -8.30
C LEU A 112 -0.39 -25.79 -9.83
N LYS A 113 0.51 -26.62 -10.39
CA LYS A 113 0.74 -26.77 -11.84
C LYS A 113 0.99 -25.43 -12.53
N LEU A 114 1.73 -24.55 -11.86
CA LEU A 114 2.00 -23.21 -12.33
C LEU A 114 3.08 -23.22 -13.42
N PRO A 115 3.01 -22.30 -14.40
CA PRO A 115 3.96 -22.26 -15.49
C PRO A 115 5.40 -22.01 -15.02
N HIS A 116 6.34 -22.72 -15.62
CA HIS A 116 7.77 -22.47 -15.43
C HIS A 116 8.23 -21.24 -16.22
N ALA A 117 9.51 -20.87 -16.08
CA ALA A 117 10.06 -19.72 -16.79
C ALA A 117 10.09 -19.97 -18.31
N ASP A 118 9.41 -19.11 -19.05
CA ASP A 118 9.39 -19.07 -20.52
C ASP A 118 9.15 -17.61 -20.97
N LYS A 119 10.20 -16.95 -21.44
CA LYS A 119 10.12 -15.55 -21.91
C LYS A 119 9.18 -15.40 -23.11
N THR A 120 9.04 -16.41 -23.96
CA THR A 120 8.16 -16.36 -25.14
C THR A 120 6.69 -16.34 -24.74
N GLN A 121 6.36 -17.03 -23.64
CA GLN A 121 5.04 -17.05 -23.03
C GLN A 121 4.86 -15.99 -21.93
N ARG A 122 5.80 -15.04 -21.80
CA ARG A 122 5.79 -13.96 -20.80
C ARG A 122 5.75 -14.48 -19.36
N GLN A 123 6.57 -15.49 -19.06
CA GLN A 123 6.63 -16.15 -17.76
C GLN A 123 8.07 -16.11 -17.21
N ASP A 124 8.24 -15.69 -15.95
CA ASP A 124 9.53 -15.71 -15.25
C ASP A 124 9.66 -16.88 -14.26
N GLY A 125 8.59 -17.68 -14.12
CA GLY A 125 8.50 -18.82 -13.20
C GLY A 125 8.47 -18.45 -11.72
N LYS A 126 8.28 -17.16 -11.37
CA LYS A 126 8.32 -16.68 -9.98
C LYS A 126 7.17 -15.75 -9.62
N HIS A 127 6.58 -15.07 -10.61
CA HIS A 127 5.46 -14.18 -10.41
C HIS A 127 4.26 -14.64 -11.22
N TYR A 128 3.12 -14.74 -10.55
CA TYR A 128 1.89 -15.27 -11.11
C TYR A 128 0.76 -14.27 -10.91
N SER A 129 -0.21 -14.30 -11.82
CA SER A 129 -1.42 -13.50 -11.77
C SER A 129 -2.51 -14.16 -10.94
N TRP A 130 -3.52 -13.39 -10.53
CA TRP A 130 -4.70 -13.94 -9.86
C TRP A 130 -5.35 -15.02 -10.73
N ASN A 131 -5.53 -14.74 -12.01
CA ASN A 131 -6.14 -15.66 -12.98
C ASN A 131 -5.34 -16.96 -13.15
N GLN A 132 -4.01 -16.91 -13.04
CA GLN A 132 -3.17 -18.12 -13.07
C GLN A 132 -3.29 -18.96 -11.80
N LEU A 133 -3.59 -18.33 -10.66
CA LEU A 133 -3.71 -19.01 -9.37
C LEU A 133 -5.12 -19.52 -9.09
N GLU A 134 -6.14 -18.94 -9.70
CA GLU A 134 -7.55 -19.26 -9.49
C GLU A 134 -7.86 -20.77 -9.58
N PRO A 135 -7.38 -21.53 -10.59
CA PRO A 135 -7.59 -22.98 -10.65
C PRO A 135 -7.05 -23.74 -9.43
N GLY A 136 -6.05 -23.18 -8.75
CA GLY A 136 -5.38 -23.76 -7.58
C GLY A 136 -5.96 -23.30 -6.24
N PHE A 137 -6.94 -22.39 -6.18
CA PHE A 137 -7.43 -21.82 -4.92
C PHE A 137 -7.93 -22.86 -3.93
N LYS A 138 -8.66 -23.88 -4.41
CA LYS A 138 -9.14 -24.96 -3.56
C LYS A 138 -7.97 -25.74 -2.93
N GLU A 139 -6.95 -26.06 -3.73
CA GLU A 139 -5.78 -26.79 -3.23
C GLU A 139 -5.01 -25.96 -2.20
N ILE A 140 -4.83 -24.65 -2.45
CA ILE A 140 -4.20 -23.72 -1.50
C ILE A 140 -4.95 -23.74 -0.17
N GLU A 141 -6.29 -23.67 -0.20
CA GLU A 141 -7.06 -23.68 1.04
C GLU A 141 -7.08 -25.03 1.74
N ASP A 142 -7.19 -26.14 1.01
CA ASP A 142 -7.13 -27.47 1.59
C ASP A 142 -5.78 -27.71 2.30
N GLN A 143 -4.67 -27.30 1.69
CA GLN A 143 -3.34 -27.40 2.29
C GLN A 143 -3.20 -26.48 3.51
N ALA A 144 -3.64 -25.23 3.41
CA ALA A 144 -3.60 -24.30 4.54
C ALA A 144 -4.43 -24.80 5.71
N LYS A 145 -5.63 -25.33 5.45
CA LYS A 145 -6.50 -25.94 6.46
C LYS A 145 -5.78 -27.11 7.16
N ARG A 146 -5.18 -28.03 6.39
CA ARG A 146 -4.39 -29.14 6.97
C ARG A 146 -3.26 -28.66 7.87
N ILE A 147 -2.53 -27.61 7.46
CA ILE A 147 -1.45 -27.02 8.25
C ILE A 147 -1.97 -26.40 9.55
N LEU A 148 -3.10 -25.68 9.50
CA LEU A 148 -3.66 -24.98 10.66
C LEU A 148 -4.39 -25.93 11.64
N GLU A 149 -4.91 -27.05 11.16
CA GLU A 149 -5.57 -28.07 11.98
C GLU A 149 -4.60 -29.09 12.58
N ASP A 150 -3.40 -29.25 12.02
CA ASP A 150 -2.35 -30.11 12.57
C ASP A 150 -1.90 -29.60 13.95
N LYS A 151 -2.06 -30.46 14.97
CA LYS A 151 -1.75 -30.16 16.38
C LYS A 151 -0.30 -29.71 16.59
N LYS A 152 0.67 -30.27 15.84
CA LYS A 152 2.08 -29.92 15.95
C LYS A 152 2.38 -28.58 15.26
N LYS A 153 1.76 -28.34 14.11
CA LYS A 153 1.99 -27.13 13.28
C LYS A 153 1.20 -25.90 13.71
N LYS A 154 0.40 -26.01 14.77
CA LYS A 154 -0.21 -24.84 15.45
C LYS A 154 0.86 -23.85 15.91
N ASP A 155 1.98 -24.35 16.45
CA ASP A 155 3.16 -23.53 16.67
C ASP A 155 3.85 -23.24 15.34
N ALA A 156 4.02 -21.96 15.03
CA ALA A 156 4.70 -21.52 13.82
C ALA A 156 6.17 -22.00 13.74
N SER A 157 6.83 -22.28 14.87
CA SER A 157 8.20 -22.80 14.90
C SER A 157 8.34 -24.22 14.33
N GLN A 158 7.24 -24.98 14.30
CA GLN A 158 7.20 -26.37 13.84
C GLN A 158 6.85 -26.51 12.35
N ARG A 159 6.63 -25.39 11.66
CA ARG A 159 6.26 -25.35 10.25
C ARG A 159 7.51 -25.44 9.37
N ASN A 160 7.44 -26.24 8.32
CA ASN A 160 8.53 -26.33 7.35
C ASN A 160 8.42 -25.22 6.27
N ALA A 161 9.38 -25.16 5.35
CA ALA A 161 9.41 -24.14 4.30
C ALA A 161 8.17 -24.18 3.38
N PHE A 162 7.64 -25.38 3.09
CA PHE A 162 6.43 -25.56 2.30
C PHE A 162 5.19 -25.02 3.03
N ASP A 163 5.05 -25.34 4.31
CA ASP A 163 3.96 -24.85 5.16
C ASP A 163 3.93 -23.31 5.19
N HIS A 164 5.10 -22.70 5.35
CA HIS A 164 5.23 -21.24 5.29
C HIS A 164 4.85 -20.67 3.92
N ALA A 165 5.27 -21.31 2.83
CA ALA A 165 4.95 -20.86 1.48
C ALA A 165 3.44 -20.92 1.18
N VAL A 166 2.76 -22.00 1.58
CA VAL A 166 1.31 -22.15 1.44
C VAL A 166 0.57 -21.06 2.22
N LEU A 167 0.91 -20.88 3.50
CA LEU A 167 0.25 -19.87 4.33
C LEU A 167 0.54 -18.44 3.86
N GLN A 168 1.76 -18.16 3.39
CA GLN A 168 2.10 -16.86 2.80
C GLN A 168 1.27 -16.57 1.55
N LEU A 169 1.16 -17.53 0.63
CA LEU A 169 0.35 -17.37 -0.58
C LEU A 169 -1.14 -17.19 -0.25
N ARG A 170 -1.69 -18.00 0.66
CA ARG A 170 -3.08 -17.84 1.13
C ARG A 170 -3.33 -16.43 1.69
N ASN A 171 -2.43 -15.95 2.56
CA ASN A 171 -2.55 -14.63 3.17
C ASN A 171 -2.46 -13.52 2.11
N ALA A 172 -1.57 -13.67 1.12
CA ALA A 172 -1.48 -12.75 -0.01
C ALA A 172 -2.76 -12.73 -0.85
N LEU A 173 -3.36 -13.89 -1.14
CA LEU A 173 -4.63 -14.00 -1.87
C LEU A 173 -5.79 -13.39 -1.07
N THR A 174 -5.86 -13.66 0.23
CA THR A 174 -6.86 -13.06 1.13
C THR A 174 -6.73 -11.54 1.14
N LEU A 175 -5.51 -11.03 1.26
CA LEU A 175 -5.24 -9.60 1.24
C LEU A 175 -5.66 -8.98 -0.09
N TYR A 176 -5.30 -9.60 -1.21
CA TYR A 176 -5.69 -9.12 -2.53
C TYR A 176 -7.22 -9.08 -2.69
N LEU A 177 -7.94 -10.13 -2.27
CA LEU A 177 -9.40 -10.19 -2.32
C LEU A 177 -10.04 -9.06 -1.49
N ARG A 178 -9.49 -8.76 -0.31
CA ARG A 178 -9.93 -7.62 0.53
C ARG A 178 -9.73 -6.28 -0.18
N LEU A 179 -8.59 -6.08 -0.84
CA LEU A 179 -8.30 -4.85 -1.56
C LEU A 179 -9.23 -4.69 -2.78
N LYS A 180 -9.46 -5.78 -3.50
CA LYS A 180 -10.36 -5.87 -4.65
C LYS A 180 -11.82 -5.55 -4.30
N ASN A 181 -12.26 -5.85 -3.08
CA ASN A 181 -13.60 -5.56 -2.58
C ASN A 181 -13.66 -4.35 -1.62
N SER A 182 -12.68 -3.43 -1.67
CA SER A 182 -12.62 -2.28 -0.76
C SER A 182 -13.59 -1.15 -1.12
N VAL A 183 -13.83 -0.92 -2.41
CA VAL A 183 -14.65 0.20 -2.91
C VAL A 183 -16.06 -0.27 -3.21
N HIS A 184 -16.18 -1.37 -3.94
CA HIS A 184 -17.43 -2.04 -4.27
C HIS A 184 -17.13 -3.53 -4.44
N PRO A 185 -18.15 -4.40 -4.51
CA PRO A 185 -17.92 -5.80 -4.79
C PRO A 185 -17.26 -5.97 -6.18
N GLN A 186 -16.44 -7.01 -6.31
CA GLN A 186 -15.47 -7.14 -7.40
C GLN A 186 -16.04 -7.22 -8.82
N ASP A 187 -17.27 -7.68 -8.97
CA ASP A 187 -18.02 -7.84 -10.23
C ASP A 187 -18.89 -6.61 -10.56
N THR A 188 -18.86 -5.55 -9.73
CA THR A 188 -19.53 -4.28 -10.04
C THR A 188 -18.84 -3.58 -11.21
N THR A 189 -19.60 -3.33 -12.28
CA THR A 189 -19.13 -2.64 -13.48
C THR A 189 -19.40 -1.14 -13.47
N ASN A 190 -20.46 -0.69 -12.79
CA ASN A 190 -20.74 0.73 -12.60
C ASN A 190 -21.35 0.94 -11.21
N PHE A 191 -20.50 1.37 -10.27
CA PHE A 191 -20.92 1.52 -8.89
C PHE A 191 -21.91 2.68 -8.68
N VAL A 192 -21.87 3.72 -9.51
CA VAL A 192 -22.85 4.82 -9.46
C VAL A 192 -24.25 4.30 -9.80
N THR A 193 -24.36 3.49 -10.85
CA THR A 193 -25.63 2.86 -11.23
C THR A 193 -26.10 1.87 -10.17
N GLU A 194 -25.20 1.02 -9.64
CA GLU A 194 -25.54 0.04 -8.60
C GLU A 194 -26.06 0.72 -7.33
N LEU A 195 -25.48 1.84 -6.92
CA LEU A 195 -25.96 2.64 -5.79
C LEU A 195 -27.37 3.19 -6.03
N ALA A 196 -27.63 3.76 -7.21
CA ALA A 196 -28.96 4.28 -7.54
C ALA A 196 -30.02 3.17 -7.57
N GLU A 197 -29.68 2.00 -8.10
CA GLU A 197 -30.57 0.83 -8.13
C GLU A 197 -30.82 0.25 -6.74
N PHE A 198 -29.80 0.28 -5.87
CA PHE A 198 -29.88 -0.10 -4.48
C PHE A 198 -30.81 0.84 -3.71
N GLU A 199 -30.58 2.15 -3.76
CA GLU A 199 -31.42 3.15 -3.10
C GLU A 199 -32.88 3.05 -3.56
N ALA A 200 -33.12 2.85 -4.86
CA ALA A 200 -34.47 2.65 -5.41
C ALA A 200 -35.16 1.36 -4.92
N ALA A 201 -34.39 0.33 -4.53
CA ALA A 201 -34.92 -0.92 -4.02
C ALA A 201 -35.32 -0.86 -2.54
N ILE A 202 -34.77 0.08 -1.76
CA ILE A 202 -34.95 0.13 -0.29
C ILE A 202 -36.43 0.30 0.10
N PRO A 203 -37.19 1.31 -0.37
CA PRO A 203 -38.53 1.57 0.17
C PRO A 203 -39.50 0.40 0.01
N ALA A 204 -39.54 -0.19 -1.20
CA ALA A 204 -40.41 -1.32 -1.50
C ALA A 204 -39.92 -2.62 -0.84
N GLY A 205 -38.61 -2.84 -0.77
CA GLY A 205 -38.03 -4.01 -0.12
C GLY A 205 -38.21 -4.01 1.39
N VAL A 206 -38.04 -2.86 2.04
CA VAL A 206 -38.27 -2.69 3.49
C VAL A 206 -39.76 -2.83 3.81
N ALA A 207 -40.66 -2.27 3.01
CA ALA A 207 -42.10 -2.46 3.17
C ALA A 207 -42.47 -3.95 3.06
N ALA A 208 -41.96 -4.63 2.04
CA ALA A 208 -42.19 -6.07 1.85
C ALA A 208 -41.63 -6.91 3.01
N ALA A 209 -40.46 -6.56 3.55
CA ALA A 209 -39.88 -7.23 4.71
C ALA A 209 -40.76 -7.06 5.98
N ARG A 210 -41.28 -5.85 6.21
CA ARG A 210 -42.20 -5.57 7.33
C ARG A 210 -43.52 -6.34 7.19
N ASP A 211 -44.07 -6.41 5.99
CA ASP A 211 -45.29 -7.17 5.71
C ASP A 211 -45.08 -8.67 5.90
N GLN A 212 -43.97 -9.22 5.40
CA GLN A 212 -43.59 -10.62 5.61
C GLN A 212 -43.46 -10.95 7.11
N GLN A 213 -42.75 -10.12 7.88
CA GLN A 213 -42.59 -10.31 9.33
C GLN A 213 -43.91 -10.26 10.09
N SER A 214 -44.88 -9.49 9.57
CA SER A 214 -46.23 -9.36 10.15
C SER A 214 -47.21 -10.43 9.67
N GLY A 215 -46.77 -11.40 8.85
CA GLY A 215 -47.62 -12.44 8.27
C GLY A 215 -48.62 -11.92 7.22
N ARG A 216 -48.41 -10.71 6.68
CA ARG A 216 -49.24 -10.12 5.63
C ARG A 216 -48.76 -10.58 4.25
N ALA A 217 -49.63 -10.47 3.25
CA ALA A 217 -49.21 -10.59 1.86
C ALA A 217 -48.18 -9.49 1.55
N TYR A 218 -47.09 -9.85 0.89
CA TYR A 218 -45.97 -8.95 0.62
C TYR A 218 -45.49 -9.10 -0.83
N ASN A 219 -44.79 -8.08 -1.32
CA ASN A 219 -44.18 -8.11 -2.65
C ASN A 219 -42.87 -8.91 -2.62
N THR A 220 -42.92 -10.19 -3.02
CA THR A 220 -41.76 -11.08 -3.07
C THR A 220 -40.63 -10.54 -3.94
N ASN A 221 -40.94 -9.98 -5.12
CA ASN A 221 -39.94 -9.44 -6.04
C ASN A 221 -39.19 -8.24 -5.43
N ALA A 222 -39.89 -7.37 -4.71
CA ALA A 222 -39.28 -6.23 -4.04
C ALA A 222 -38.35 -6.68 -2.89
N LEU A 223 -38.79 -7.66 -2.09
CA LEU A 223 -37.99 -8.23 -1.02
C LEU A 223 -36.73 -8.92 -1.57
N GLU A 224 -36.87 -9.79 -2.57
CA GLU A 224 -35.75 -10.49 -3.19
C GLU A 224 -34.73 -9.51 -3.80
N ARG A 225 -35.20 -8.44 -4.45
CA ARG A 225 -34.32 -7.41 -5.01
C ARG A 225 -33.47 -6.76 -3.93
N LEU A 226 -34.05 -6.37 -2.80
CA LEU A 226 -33.31 -5.79 -1.68
C LEU A 226 -32.34 -6.80 -1.05
N LEU A 227 -32.77 -8.06 -0.87
CA LEU A 227 -31.93 -9.12 -0.31
C LEU A 227 -30.69 -9.44 -1.16
N ARG A 228 -30.79 -9.32 -2.49
CA ARG A 228 -29.62 -9.48 -3.38
C ARG A 228 -28.54 -8.45 -3.09
N PHE A 229 -28.92 -7.17 -2.94
CA PHE A 229 -27.97 -6.11 -2.55
C PHE A 229 -27.45 -6.32 -1.12
N ALA A 230 -28.34 -6.62 -0.17
CA ALA A 230 -27.95 -6.83 1.22
C ALA A 230 -26.94 -7.98 1.36
N SER A 231 -27.21 -9.13 0.74
CA SER A 231 -26.29 -10.28 0.76
C SER A 231 -24.93 -9.93 0.12
N ARG A 232 -24.94 -9.20 -0.99
CA ARG A 232 -23.74 -8.77 -1.69
C ARG A 232 -22.88 -7.85 -0.82
N TYR A 233 -23.47 -6.86 -0.16
CA TYR A 233 -22.75 -5.94 0.73
C TYR A 233 -22.32 -6.60 2.04
N ASP A 234 -23.11 -7.53 2.59
CA ASP A 234 -22.75 -8.33 3.76
C ASP A 234 -21.49 -9.17 3.53
N VAL A 235 -21.38 -9.83 2.37
CA VAL A 235 -20.16 -10.56 1.98
C VAL A 235 -18.93 -9.65 2.01
N THR A 236 -19.01 -8.45 1.42
CA THR A 236 -17.88 -7.51 1.42
C THR A 236 -17.56 -6.97 2.83
N GLN A 237 -18.58 -6.76 3.66
CA GLN A 237 -18.42 -6.28 5.03
C GLN A 237 -17.69 -7.31 5.91
N GLN A 238 -18.01 -8.59 5.74
CA GLN A 238 -17.39 -9.70 6.49
C GLN A 238 -15.93 -9.96 6.09
N MET A 239 -15.50 -9.54 4.89
CA MET A 239 -14.12 -9.75 4.42
C MET A 239 -13.06 -8.96 5.20
N GLN A 240 -13.44 -8.04 6.10
CA GLN A 240 -12.52 -7.14 6.80
C GLN A 240 -11.70 -6.28 5.83
N THR A 241 -12.36 -5.71 4.83
CA THR A 241 -11.76 -4.76 3.89
C THR A 241 -11.28 -3.50 4.64
N PRO A 242 -10.33 -2.73 4.07
CA PRO A 242 -9.99 -1.38 4.54
C PRO A 242 -11.21 -0.52 4.84
N LEU A 243 -11.14 0.25 5.92
CA LEU A 243 -12.13 1.25 6.28
C LEU A 243 -11.81 2.52 5.47
N VAL A 244 -12.74 2.91 4.61
CA VAL A 244 -12.55 4.00 3.64
C VAL A 244 -13.59 5.11 3.80
N ILE A 245 -14.59 4.90 4.66
CA ILE A 245 -15.62 5.88 4.99
C ILE A 245 -15.22 6.56 6.30
N PRO A 246 -14.97 7.87 6.28
CA PRO A 246 -14.62 8.63 7.47
C PRO A 246 -15.83 8.76 8.41
N PRO A 247 -15.59 8.92 9.72
CA PRO A 247 -16.63 9.24 10.68
C PRO A 247 -17.24 10.62 10.39
N PRO A 248 -18.55 10.82 10.64
CA PRO A 248 -19.16 12.15 10.60
C PRO A 248 -18.61 13.04 11.74
N PRO A 249 -18.77 14.38 11.67
CA PRO A 249 -18.26 15.30 12.69
C PRO A 249 -18.77 15.06 14.12
N SER A 250 -19.87 14.31 14.28
CA SER A 250 -20.45 13.93 15.57
C SER A 250 -19.78 12.72 16.24
N LYS A 251 -18.90 12.00 15.53
CA LYS A 251 -18.21 10.79 16.00
C LYS A 251 -16.72 11.04 16.22
N THR A 252 -16.01 10.03 16.74
CA THR A 252 -14.56 10.11 16.99
C THR A 252 -13.76 9.71 15.76
N SER A 253 -12.46 10.01 15.75
CA SER A 253 -11.56 9.61 14.67
C SER A 253 -11.41 8.09 14.53
N GLU A 254 -11.81 7.29 15.52
CA GLU A 254 -11.69 5.83 15.48
C GLU A 254 -12.85 5.15 14.73
N ASP A 255 -13.96 5.86 14.52
CA ASP A 255 -15.22 5.34 13.99
C ASP A 255 -15.26 5.28 12.44
N TRP A 256 -14.16 4.90 11.80
CA TRP A 256 -14.14 4.66 10.35
C TRP A 256 -14.93 3.41 10.00
N SER A 257 -15.63 3.43 8.87
CA SER A 257 -16.48 2.32 8.42
C SER A 257 -16.09 1.80 7.03
N ARG A 258 -16.56 0.58 6.72
CA ARG A 258 -16.52 0.01 5.37
C ARG A 258 -17.69 0.53 4.55
N ILE A 259 -17.56 0.52 3.22
CA ILE A 259 -18.67 0.86 2.31
C ILE A 259 -19.85 -0.10 2.51
N GLY A 260 -19.61 -1.42 2.54
CA GLY A 260 -20.69 -2.39 2.76
C GLY A 260 -21.42 -2.22 4.08
N GLU A 261 -20.72 -1.81 5.14
CA GLU A 261 -21.31 -1.54 6.46
C GLU A 261 -22.27 -0.35 6.41
N VAL A 262 -21.85 0.79 5.84
CA VAL A 262 -22.73 1.98 5.78
C VAL A 262 -23.88 1.80 4.79
N LEU A 263 -23.70 0.99 3.74
CA LEU A 263 -24.79 0.61 2.83
C LEU A 263 -25.84 -0.25 3.54
N LEU A 264 -25.42 -1.22 4.36
CA LEU A 264 -26.35 -2.04 5.14
C LEU A 264 -27.07 -1.23 6.23
N SER A 265 -26.36 -0.31 6.89
CA SER A 265 -26.96 0.65 7.82
C SER A 265 -27.98 1.56 7.13
N HIS A 266 -27.75 1.95 5.89
CA HIS A 266 -28.68 2.78 5.12
C HIS A 266 -30.06 2.12 4.89
N ILE A 267 -30.12 0.78 4.81
CA ILE A 267 -31.39 0.03 4.76
C ILE A 267 -32.23 0.26 6.04
N ARG A 268 -31.58 0.60 7.15
CA ARG A 268 -32.20 0.86 8.47
C ARG A 268 -32.46 2.35 8.72
N ASP A 269 -32.62 3.13 7.65
CA ASP A 269 -32.89 4.57 7.68
C ASP A 269 -31.73 5.42 8.24
N GLU A 270 -30.49 4.89 8.31
CA GLU A 270 -29.31 5.72 8.59
C GLU A 270 -28.93 6.55 7.34
N PRO A 271 -28.52 7.83 7.47
CA PRO A 271 -28.10 8.63 6.32
C PRO A 271 -26.88 8.02 5.61
N LEU A 272 -26.93 7.92 4.29
CA LEU A 272 -25.78 7.46 3.51
C LEU A 272 -24.66 8.52 3.54
N PRO A 273 -23.44 8.18 3.99
CA PRO A 273 -22.35 9.15 4.01
C PRO A 273 -21.97 9.59 2.60
N GLU A 274 -21.84 10.90 2.38
CA GLU A 274 -21.41 11.50 1.10
C GLU A 274 -20.10 10.91 0.55
N ALA A 275 -19.23 10.38 1.41
CA ALA A 275 -18.00 9.69 1.03
C ALA A 275 -18.25 8.46 0.12
N VAL A 276 -19.39 7.77 0.26
CA VAL A 276 -19.79 6.65 -0.62
C VAL A 276 -19.91 7.13 -2.06
N GLY A 277 -20.60 8.25 -2.28
CA GLY A 277 -20.73 8.88 -3.60
C GLY A 277 -19.39 9.33 -4.17
N SER A 278 -18.50 9.86 -3.33
CA SER A 278 -17.13 10.24 -3.75
C SER A 278 -16.32 9.04 -4.25
N TRP A 279 -16.38 7.91 -3.54
CA TRP A 279 -15.73 6.67 -3.96
C TRP A 279 -16.36 6.07 -5.23
N ALA A 280 -17.69 6.16 -5.38
CA ALA A 280 -18.37 5.73 -6.60
C ALA A 280 -17.98 6.57 -7.82
N ALA A 281 -17.91 7.89 -7.67
CA ALA A 281 -17.47 8.80 -8.73
C ALA A 281 -16.01 8.53 -9.14
N MET A 282 -15.11 8.35 -8.18
CA MET A 282 -13.71 7.97 -8.45
C MET A 282 -13.63 6.62 -9.18
N SER A 283 -14.37 5.59 -8.71
CA SER A 283 -14.34 4.26 -9.34
C SER A 283 -14.88 4.30 -10.78
N ALA A 284 -16.03 4.93 -11.01
CA ALA A 284 -16.63 5.04 -12.34
C ALA A 284 -15.71 5.80 -13.31
N ALA A 285 -15.18 6.95 -12.90
CA ALA A 285 -14.29 7.74 -13.75
C ALA A 285 -12.96 7.02 -14.04
N PHE A 286 -12.37 6.36 -13.03
CA PHE A 286 -11.19 5.54 -13.21
C PHE A 286 -11.49 4.42 -14.18
N ARG A 287 -12.54 3.63 -13.96
CA ARG A 287 -12.93 2.51 -14.83
C ARG A 287 -13.12 2.92 -16.29
N ASN A 288 -13.79 4.06 -16.54
CA ASN A 288 -14.11 4.54 -17.89
C ASN A 288 -12.96 5.30 -18.59
N GLY A 289 -11.78 5.41 -17.98
CA GLY A 289 -10.66 6.15 -18.59
C GLY A 289 -10.81 7.68 -18.52
N GLN A 290 -11.74 8.19 -17.71
CA GLN A 290 -12.09 9.61 -17.61
C GLN A 290 -11.20 10.31 -16.57
N ALA A 291 -9.95 10.60 -16.95
CA ALA A 291 -8.96 11.16 -16.04
C ALA A 291 -9.37 12.51 -15.43
N ALA A 292 -10.01 13.40 -16.21
CA ALA A 292 -10.47 14.70 -15.71
C ALA A 292 -11.52 14.55 -14.60
N ASP A 293 -12.51 13.66 -14.79
CA ASP A 293 -13.57 13.40 -13.82
C ASP A 293 -13.02 12.69 -12.57
N PHE A 294 -12.06 11.78 -12.73
CA PHE A 294 -11.36 11.16 -11.61
C PHE A 294 -10.62 12.21 -10.78
N ASN A 295 -9.87 13.10 -11.43
CA ASN A 295 -9.10 14.15 -10.77
C ASN A 295 -10.03 15.11 -10.01
N ALA A 296 -11.16 15.49 -10.63
CA ALA A 296 -12.18 16.32 -9.99
C ALA A 296 -12.79 15.63 -8.77
N ALA A 297 -13.14 14.33 -8.87
CA ALA A 297 -13.69 13.55 -7.77
C ALA A 297 -12.69 13.43 -6.59
N VAL A 298 -11.40 13.18 -6.87
CA VAL A 298 -10.34 13.14 -5.85
C VAL A 298 -10.21 14.50 -5.15
N VAL A 299 -10.19 15.60 -5.91
CA VAL A 299 -10.09 16.96 -5.34
C VAL A 299 -11.31 17.28 -4.48
N GLY A 300 -12.52 17.01 -4.98
CA GLY A 300 -13.77 17.21 -4.25
C GLY A 300 -13.78 16.43 -2.94
N TYR A 301 -13.39 15.15 -2.97
CA TYR A 301 -13.33 14.32 -1.78
C TYR A 301 -12.30 14.83 -0.77
N ARG A 302 -11.11 15.25 -1.22
CA ARG A 302 -10.10 15.85 -0.34
C ARG A 302 -10.60 17.13 0.34
N GLN A 303 -11.33 17.98 -0.38
CA GLN A 303 -11.93 19.20 0.19
C GLN A 303 -12.99 18.86 1.23
N GLN A 304 -13.81 17.84 0.96
CA GLN A 304 -14.80 17.33 1.91
C GLN A 304 -14.12 16.84 3.21
N LEU A 305 -13.10 15.99 3.10
CA LEU A 305 -12.32 15.50 4.24
C LEU A 305 -11.67 16.64 5.04
N ALA A 306 -11.17 17.68 4.37
CA ALA A 306 -10.55 18.83 5.02
C ALA A 306 -11.55 19.69 5.81
N ARG A 307 -12.84 19.69 5.43
CA ARG A 307 -13.91 20.40 6.15
C ARG A 307 -14.37 19.65 7.40
N ASN A 308 -14.10 18.36 7.51
CA ASN A 308 -14.43 17.56 8.68
C ASN A 308 -13.29 17.68 9.73
N PRO A 309 -13.50 18.37 10.87
CA PRO A 309 -12.45 18.60 11.85
C PRO A 309 -11.91 17.32 12.50
N VAL A 310 -12.72 16.26 12.54
CA VAL A 310 -12.33 14.94 13.08
C VAL A 310 -11.30 14.26 12.17
N VAL A 311 -11.34 14.54 10.85
CA VAL A 311 -10.58 13.80 9.83
C VAL A 311 -9.47 14.63 9.19
N ALA A 312 -9.55 15.96 9.27
CA ALA A 312 -8.51 16.86 8.76
C ALA A 312 -7.08 16.54 9.28
N PRO A 313 -6.86 16.14 10.56
CA PRO A 313 -5.55 15.71 11.03
C PRO A 313 -5.02 14.45 10.32
N ASP A 314 -5.88 13.48 10.03
CA ASP A 314 -5.53 12.26 9.29
C ASP A 314 -5.17 12.58 7.84
N LEU A 315 -5.91 13.48 7.19
CA LEU A 315 -5.59 13.95 5.83
C LEU A 315 -4.21 14.64 5.76
N ALA A 316 -3.89 15.46 6.76
CA ALA A 316 -2.59 16.12 6.88
C ALA A 316 -1.46 15.12 7.19
N LYS A 317 -1.69 14.15 8.08
CA LYS A 317 -0.76 13.05 8.37
C LYS A 317 -0.51 12.20 7.12
N ALA A 318 -1.55 11.79 6.41
CA ALA A 318 -1.47 11.00 5.18
C ALA A 318 -0.61 11.70 4.12
N SER A 319 -0.81 13.02 3.93
CA SER A 319 -0.02 13.82 2.99
C SER A 319 1.48 13.87 3.37
N ARG A 320 1.79 13.99 4.67
CA ARG A 320 3.16 13.96 5.20
C ARG A 320 3.80 12.56 5.08
N GLU A 321 3.05 11.48 5.30
CA GLU A 321 3.55 10.11 5.15
C GLU A 321 3.88 9.79 3.68
N VAL A 322 3.04 10.21 2.73
CA VAL A 322 3.35 10.09 1.29
C VAL A 322 4.63 10.85 0.93
N LEU A 323 4.80 12.06 1.46
CA LEU A 323 6.03 12.83 1.27
C LEU A 323 7.25 12.09 1.81
N PHE A 324 7.17 11.57 3.05
CA PHE A 324 8.23 10.78 3.67
C PHE A 324 8.60 9.54 2.85
N ASN A 325 7.59 8.78 2.40
CA ASN A 325 7.77 7.59 1.56
C ASN A 325 8.48 7.93 0.24
N ARG A 326 8.11 9.04 -0.40
CA ARG A 326 8.72 9.49 -1.66
C ARG A 326 10.16 9.98 -1.47
N MET A 327 10.42 10.71 -0.40
CA MET A 327 11.78 11.16 -0.07
C MET A 327 12.72 9.99 0.24
N ALA A 328 12.19 8.87 0.74
CA ALA A 328 12.90 7.63 1.05
C ALA A 328 14.29 7.89 1.70
N PRO A 329 14.36 8.66 2.80
CA PRO A 329 15.61 9.23 3.32
C PRO A 329 16.67 8.18 3.65
N PHE A 330 16.26 6.98 4.06
CA PHE A 330 17.16 5.87 4.39
C PHE A 330 17.73 5.17 3.13
N TYR A 331 16.94 5.07 2.07
CA TYR A 331 17.37 4.46 0.82
C TYR A 331 18.24 5.42 0.00
N ASN A 332 17.83 6.69 -0.10
CA ASN A 332 18.53 7.69 -0.90
C ASN A 332 19.89 8.12 -0.31
N THR A 333 20.12 7.82 0.95
CA THR A 333 21.45 7.96 1.55
C THR A 333 22.38 6.79 1.18
N ILE A 334 21.90 5.69 0.59
CA ILE A 334 22.75 4.51 0.28
C ILE A 334 24.01 4.84 -0.50
N PRO A 335 23.90 5.55 -1.63
CA PRO A 335 25.05 5.94 -2.42
C PRO A 335 26.06 6.78 -1.63
N LEU A 336 25.63 7.66 -0.72
CA LEU A 336 26.54 8.48 0.09
C LEU A 336 27.46 7.61 0.95
N TYR A 337 26.93 6.56 1.56
CA TYR A 337 27.74 5.66 2.38
C TYR A 337 28.73 4.86 1.53
N VAL A 338 28.28 4.37 0.37
CA VAL A 338 29.12 3.59 -0.55
C VAL A 338 30.25 4.45 -1.12
N VAL A 339 29.99 5.69 -1.52
CA VAL A 339 31.05 6.59 -2.02
C VAL A 339 32.05 6.94 -0.92
N ALA A 340 31.58 7.22 0.29
CA ALA A 340 32.47 7.49 1.42
C ALA A 340 33.33 6.28 1.79
N PHE A 341 32.81 5.05 1.71
CA PHE A 341 33.60 3.81 1.84
C PHE A 341 34.75 3.78 0.85
N LEU A 342 34.43 3.92 -0.44
CA LEU A 342 35.39 3.81 -1.53
C LEU A 342 36.47 4.89 -1.42
N LEU A 343 36.10 6.12 -1.05
CA LEU A 343 37.05 7.20 -0.78
C LEU A 343 37.95 6.91 0.44
N SER A 344 37.41 6.26 1.47
CA SER A 344 38.17 5.86 2.65
C SER A 344 39.15 4.73 2.33
N CYS A 345 38.75 3.74 1.53
CA CYS A 345 39.65 2.72 1.01
C CYS A 345 40.73 3.33 0.10
N PHE A 346 40.36 4.26 -0.78
CA PHE A 346 41.32 4.96 -1.63
C PHE A 346 42.35 5.76 -0.81
N TYR A 347 41.92 6.39 0.27
CA TYR A 347 42.84 7.06 1.21
C TYR A 347 43.87 6.09 1.80
N TRP A 348 43.53 4.84 2.10
CA TRP A 348 44.50 3.86 2.62
C TRP A 348 45.62 3.50 1.64
N PHE A 349 45.40 3.62 0.34
CA PHE A 349 46.42 3.33 -0.67
C PHE A 349 47.28 4.54 -1.04
N ASN A 350 46.70 5.74 -1.07
CA ASN A 350 47.36 6.94 -1.58
C ASN A 350 47.60 8.04 -0.54
N PHE A 351 47.10 7.87 0.69
CA PHE A 351 47.13 8.88 1.77
C PHE A 351 46.60 10.26 1.33
N ALA A 352 45.71 10.27 0.34
CA ALA A 352 45.17 11.48 -0.26
C ALA A 352 44.16 12.14 0.70
N GLU A 353 44.62 13.15 1.46
CA GLU A 353 43.82 13.83 2.49
C GLU A 353 42.48 14.40 2.00
N TRP A 354 42.40 14.79 0.72
CA TRP A 354 41.13 15.26 0.14
C TRP A 354 40.07 14.15 0.11
N ALA A 355 40.47 12.88 -0.10
CA ALA A 355 39.56 11.74 -0.13
C ALA A 355 39.00 11.45 1.26
N ARG A 356 39.87 11.48 2.30
CA ARG A 356 39.46 11.34 3.71
C ARG A 356 38.48 12.43 4.14
N LYS A 357 38.80 13.70 3.84
CA LYS A 357 37.91 14.85 4.16
C LYS A 357 36.57 14.75 3.42
N THR A 358 36.59 14.36 2.15
CA THR A 358 35.37 14.20 1.35
C THR A 358 34.50 13.06 1.90
N ALA A 359 35.11 11.91 2.22
CA ALA A 359 34.44 10.82 2.89
C ALA A 359 33.75 11.32 4.16
N LEU A 360 34.49 11.97 5.07
CA LEU A 360 33.94 12.53 6.31
C LEU A 360 32.76 13.48 6.09
N TRP A 361 32.80 14.38 5.10
CA TRP A 361 31.67 15.26 4.78
C TRP A 361 30.45 14.50 4.25
N LEU A 362 30.65 13.49 3.40
CA LEU A 362 29.57 12.61 2.95
C LEU A 362 28.93 11.86 4.13
N ILE A 363 29.75 11.42 5.10
CA ILE A 363 29.28 10.81 6.34
C ILE A 363 28.38 11.76 7.11
N MET A 364 28.86 12.99 7.35
CA MET A 364 28.10 13.99 8.11
C MET A 364 26.77 14.33 7.44
N VAL A 365 26.75 14.53 6.12
CA VAL A 365 25.52 14.77 5.37
C VAL A 365 24.56 13.58 5.50
N ALA A 366 25.04 12.36 5.31
CA ALA A 366 24.22 11.17 5.40
C ALA A 366 23.65 10.94 6.81
N PHE A 367 24.44 11.27 7.85
CA PHE A 367 24.02 11.24 9.25
C PHE A 367 22.92 12.26 9.56
N VAL A 368 23.04 13.49 9.05
CA VAL A 368 22.01 14.53 9.19
C VAL A 368 20.70 14.10 8.51
N ILE A 369 20.77 13.59 7.28
CA ILE A 369 19.58 13.11 6.54
C ILE A 369 18.91 11.94 7.28
N HIS A 370 19.68 10.96 7.76
CA HIS A 370 19.14 9.85 8.55
C HIS A 370 18.47 10.34 9.84
N THR A 371 19.10 11.28 10.55
CA THR A 371 18.57 11.80 11.81
C THR A 371 17.28 12.57 11.58
N ALA A 372 17.24 13.45 10.58
CA ALA A 372 16.03 14.16 10.19
C ALA A 372 14.92 13.19 9.74
N GLY A 373 15.26 12.17 8.94
CA GLY A 373 14.31 11.14 8.52
C GLY A 373 13.75 10.34 9.69
N LEU A 374 14.57 10.00 10.68
CA LEU A 374 14.14 9.28 11.87
C LEU A 374 13.25 10.15 12.78
N ILE A 375 13.56 11.44 12.96
CA ILE A 375 12.69 12.40 13.66
C ILE A 375 11.35 12.53 12.94
N PHE A 376 11.35 12.72 11.61
CA PHE A 376 10.13 12.78 10.82
C PHE A 376 9.29 11.51 11.02
N ARG A 377 9.91 10.33 10.91
CA ARG A 377 9.22 9.07 11.14
C ARG A 377 8.60 8.96 12.54
N MET A 378 9.29 9.41 13.59
CA MET A 378 8.71 9.44 14.94
C MET A 378 7.48 10.35 15.03
N THR A 379 7.54 11.54 14.41
CA THR A 379 6.39 12.46 14.40
C THR A 379 5.19 11.90 13.62
N LEU A 380 5.44 11.07 12.61
CA LEU A 380 4.38 10.39 11.85
C LEU A 380 3.77 9.22 12.62
N GLU A 381 4.61 8.39 13.25
CA GLU A 381 4.14 7.18 13.94
C GLU A 381 3.66 7.47 15.38
N GLY A 382 3.97 8.63 15.95
CA GLY A 382 3.58 9.01 17.32
C GLY A 382 4.29 8.20 18.41
N ARG A 383 5.43 7.56 18.09
CA ARG A 383 6.19 6.69 19.00
C ARG A 383 7.70 6.80 18.79
N PRO A 384 8.52 6.53 19.83
CA PRO A 384 9.98 6.54 19.73
C PRO A 384 10.50 5.52 18.70
N PRO A 385 11.75 5.66 18.23
CA PRO A 385 12.24 4.91 17.09
C PRO A 385 12.39 3.42 17.41
N VAL A 386 12.66 3.05 18.67
CA VAL A 386 12.95 1.67 19.08
C VAL A 386 11.64 0.96 19.40
N THR A 387 11.03 0.34 18.38
CA THR A 387 9.78 -0.43 18.53
C THR A 387 9.88 -1.85 17.99
N ASN A 388 10.94 -2.16 17.22
CA ASN A 388 11.28 -3.51 16.73
C ASN A 388 12.79 -3.65 16.42
N LEU A 389 13.28 -4.88 16.25
CA LEU A 389 14.69 -5.20 15.99
C LEU A 389 15.33 -4.44 14.81
N HIS A 390 14.56 -4.20 13.74
CA HIS A 390 15.03 -3.43 12.58
C HIS A 390 15.25 -1.95 12.92
N SER A 391 14.36 -1.37 13.71
CA SER A 391 14.51 0.00 14.20
C SER A 391 15.63 0.14 15.23
N SER A 392 15.87 -0.89 16.04
CA SER A 392 17.01 -0.96 16.96
C SER A 392 18.34 -1.00 16.22
N SER A 393 18.43 -1.73 15.10
CA SER A 393 19.66 -1.79 14.29
C SER A 393 20.02 -0.43 13.68
N ILE A 394 19.03 0.33 13.18
CA ILE A 394 19.24 1.71 12.71
C ILE A 394 19.69 2.63 13.87
N PHE A 395 19.09 2.49 15.06
CA PHE A 395 19.43 3.29 16.23
C PHE A 395 20.83 2.98 16.79
N ILE A 396 21.20 1.70 16.90
CA ILE A 396 22.52 1.23 17.32
C ILE A 396 23.59 1.67 16.32
N GLY A 397 23.31 1.53 15.01
CA GLY A 397 24.17 2.06 13.96
C GLY A 397 24.49 3.54 14.17
N ARG A 398 23.48 4.35 14.50
CA ARG A 398 23.65 5.79 14.81
C ARG A 398 24.53 6.05 16.04
N GLY A 399 24.37 5.28 17.12
CA GLY A 399 25.21 5.36 18.31
C GLY A 399 26.68 5.06 18.02
N ALA A 400 26.94 4.04 17.19
CA ALA A 400 28.27 3.71 16.71
C ALA A 400 28.88 4.83 15.82
N VAL A 401 28.07 5.52 15.02
CA VAL A 401 28.52 6.69 14.24
C VAL A 401 28.94 7.84 15.16
N GLY A 402 28.12 8.19 16.16
CA GLY A 402 28.41 9.29 17.08
C GLY A 402 29.70 9.09 17.87
N LEU A 403 29.90 7.89 18.43
CA LEU A 403 31.10 7.52 19.17
C LEU A 403 32.37 7.55 18.27
N ARG A 404 32.21 7.25 16.99
CA ARG A 404 33.34 7.17 16.05
C ARG A 404 33.67 8.48 15.34
N LEU A 405 32.74 9.44 15.25
CA LEU A 405 33.09 10.83 14.89
C LEU A 405 34.08 11.40 15.91
N ILE A 406 33.85 11.12 17.19
CA ILE A 406 34.77 11.47 18.28
C ILE A 406 36.11 10.75 18.12
N LEU A 407 36.12 9.46 17.72
CA LEU A 407 37.36 8.71 17.49
C LEU A 407 38.12 9.13 16.23
N GLU A 408 37.46 9.54 15.13
CA GLU A 408 38.15 10.07 13.93
C GLU A 408 38.85 11.40 14.24
N GLU A 409 38.26 12.23 15.11
CA GLU A 409 38.87 13.48 15.59
C GLU A 409 40.15 13.23 16.40
N LEU A 410 40.19 12.12 17.15
CA LEU A 410 41.33 11.71 17.98
C LEU A 410 42.39 10.91 17.21
N LEU A 411 41.99 10.02 16.30
CA LEU A 411 42.88 9.04 15.68
C LEU A 411 43.24 9.39 14.23
N ARG A 412 42.39 10.01 13.40
CA ARG A 412 42.70 10.42 12.00
C ARG A 412 43.22 9.33 11.03
N HIS A 413 42.95 8.04 11.27
CA HIS A 413 43.43 6.93 10.41
C HIS A 413 42.36 6.35 9.47
N ALA A 414 41.18 6.96 9.33
CA ALA A 414 40.08 6.51 8.46
C ALA A 414 39.47 5.12 8.76
N ILE A 415 39.98 4.41 9.77
CA ILE A 415 39.42 3.14 10.28
C ILE A 415 37.96 3.33 10.73
N GLY A 416 37.64 4.49 11.32
CA GLY A 416 36.28 4.86 11.68
C GLY A 416 35.36 5.00 10.46
N LEU A 417 35.88 5.52 9.34
CA LEU A 417 35.12 5.80 8.11
C LEU A 417 34.81 4.52 7.31
N VAL A 418 35.72 3.53 7.32
CA VAL A 418 35.53 2.25 6.61
C VAL A 418 34.54 1.33 7.31
N VAL A 419 34.63 1.21 8.64
CA VAL A 419 33.66 0.43 9.44
C VAL A 419 32.27 1.08 9.40
N TRP A 420 32.20 2.41 9.22
CA TRP A 420 30.95 3.16 9.14
C TRP A 420 30.07 2.81 7.94
N SER A 421 30.68 2.57 6.79
CA SER A 421 29.95 2.27 5.56
C SER A 421 29.44 0.83 5.46
N THR A 422 29.89 -0.07 6.33
CA THR A 422 29.49 -1.48 6.35
C THR A 422 28.41 -1.80 7.38
N LEU A 423 28.20 -0.94 8.39
CA LEU A 423 27.24 -1.12 9.49
C LEU A 423 25.79 -0.69 9.16
N ARG A 424 25.36 -0.87 7.90
CA ARG A 424 24.09 -0.33 7.43
C ARG A 424 22.87 -1.21 7.68
#